data_AF-H8Z508-F1
#
_entry.id   AF-H8Z508-F1
#
_cell.length_a   1.000
_cell.length_b   1.000
_cell.length_c   1.000
_cell.angle_alpha   90.00
_cell.angle_beta   90.00
_cell.angle_gamma   90.00
#
_symmetry.space_group_name_H-M   'P 1'
#
loop_
_entity.id
_entity.type
_entity.pdbx_description
1 polymer ?
#
loop_
_entity_poly.entity_id
_entity_poly.type
_entity_poly.pdbx_seq_one_letter_code
_entity_poly.pdbx_strand_id
1 'polypeptide(L)'
;MPPSHSDPEARLTAPLITPSQLIERYDGFLLDAYGVLLDDTGPLPGAADFLARLDAAGKPWLIVTNAASRLPQQLAADFTAKGLALDAQHLLTSGMLLQPYFARHGLQGASCLLLGPPSAQGYVTRAGGRLIEDDQDAEVVVIADQNGVRWPEDFNRALNLIMRRQAGGESIHLLLCNPDLIFPCAPGAFSLTAGAMAVMLETVLNAHHPDQPIAFERLGKPCRPIFDQARQQLGVQRPVMIGDQLGTDIRGGLDAGLDAVLVGTGLAGGAPVIPAAGGTKAADLPQPTWQVRSLVDNQMRV
;
A
#
# COMPACT_ATOMS: atom_id res chain seq x y z
N MET A 1 5.73 -15.73 35.41
CA MET A 1 5.94 -16.05 33.99
C MET A 1 5.05 -15.14 33.17
N PRO A 2 5.56 -14.41 32.18
CA PRO A 2 4.67 -13.72 31.25
C PRO A 2 3.88 -14.78 30.44
N PRO A 3 2.63 -14.50 30.06
CA PRO A 3 1.82 -15.43 29.29
C PRO A 3 2.52 -15.70 27.95
N SER A 4 2.58 -16.97 27.53
CA SER A 4 3.04 -17.36 26.20
C SER A 4 2.25 -16.58 25.16
N HIS A 5 2.92 -15.74 24.38
CA HIS A 5 2.33 -15.12 23.20
C HIS A 5 1.85 -16.25 22.29
N SER A 6 0.54 -16.44 22.23
CA SER A 6 -0.09 -17.37 21.30
C SER A 6 0.28 -16.90 19.89
N ASP A 7 0.99 -17.76 19.18
CA ASP A 7 1.42 -17.53 17.81
C ASP A 7 0.19 -17.12 16.95
N PRO A 8 0.15 -15.90 16.38
CA PRO A 8 -0.96 -15.48 15.52
C PRO A 8 -1.12 -16.42 14.30
N GLU A 9 -0.07 -17.14 13.93
CA GLU A 9 -0.07 -18.14 12.85
C GLU A 9 -0.91 -19.39 13.19
N ALA A 10 -1.08 -19.71 14.48
CA ALA A 10 -1.83 -20.90 14.94
C ALA A 10 -3.36 -20.82 14.69
N ARG A 11 -3.85 -19.77 14.02
CA ARG A 11 -5.28 -19.50 13.76
C ARG A 11 -5.65 -19.42 12.28
N LEU A 12 -4.71 -19.59 11.36
CA LEU A 12 -5.02 -19.63 9.93
C LEU A 12 -5.56 -21.01 9.55
N THR A 13 -6.79 -21.05 9.03
CA THR A 13 -7.48 -22.29 8.64
C THR A 13 -7.61 -22.47 7.14
N ALA A 14 -7.18 -21.47 6.37
CA ALA A 14 -7.29 -21.46 4.93
C ALA A 14 -6.50 -22.60 4.28
N PRO A 15 -7.05 -23.28 3.26
CA PRO A 15 -6.39 -24.40 2.59
C PRO A 15 -5.12 -23.97 1.85
N LEU A 16 -4.17 -24.90 1.74
CA LEU A 16 -2.97 -24.72 0.92
C LEU A 16 -3.30 -24.87 -0.57
N ILE A 17 -2.64 -24.08 -1.41
CA ILE A 17 -2.70 -24.14 -2.88
C ILE A 17 -1.31 -24.02 -3.47
N THR A 18 -1.07 -24.63 -4.64
CA THR A 18 0.20 -24.48 -5.36
C THR A 18 0.18 -23.31 -6.34
N PRO A 19 1.35 -22.76 -6.74
CA PRO A 19 1.42 -21.74 -7.79
C PRO A 19 0.74 -22.20 -9.11
N SER A 20 0.94 -23.44 -9.54
CA SER A 20 0.24 -24.00 -10.71
C SER A 20 -1.29 -23.91 -10.59
N GLN A 21 -1.84 -24.33 -9.45
CA GLN A 21 -3.29 -24.34 -9.22
C GLN A 21 -3.88 -22.92 -9.17
N LEU A 22 -3.10 -21.93 -8.72
CA LEU A 22 -3.48 -20.51 -8.78
C LEU A 22 -3.62 -20.06 -10.24
N ILE A 23 -2.62 -20.34 -11.08
CA ILE A 23 -2.60 -20.00 -12.52
C ILE A 23 -3.80 -20.62 -13.26
N GLU A 24 -4.18 -21.84 -12.89
CA GLU A 24 -5.36 -22.51 -13.46
C GLU A 24 -6.69 -21.88 -13.02
N ARG A 25 -6.81 -21.46 -11.75
CA ARG A 25 -8.07 -20.94 -11.17
C ARG A 25 -8.39 -19.51 -11.56
N TYR A 26 -7.38 -18.65 -11.63
CA TYR A 26 -7.56 -17.20 -11.77
C TYR A 26 -7.18 -16.72 -13.17
N ASP A 27 -7.82 -15.64 -13.61
CA ASP A 27 -7.60 -15.05 -14.93
C ASP A 27 -6.74 -13.78 -14.89
N GLY A 28 -6.39 -13.27 -13.70
CA GLY A 28 -5.37 -12.25 -13.52
C GLY A 28 -4.87 -12.14 -12.08
N PHE A 29 -3.74 -11.46 -11.91
CA PHE A 29 -2.98 -11.51 -10.65
C PHE A 29 -2.62 -10.12 -10.17
N LEU A 30 -2.98 -9.81 -8.93
CA LEU A 30 -2.49 -8.66 -8.19
C LEU A 30 -1.45 -9.17 -7.19
N LEU A 31 -0.26 -8.60 -7.23
CA LEU A 31 0.89 -9.08 -6.46
C LEU A 31 1.38 -7.94 -5.58
N ASP A 32 1.60 -8.16 -4.28
CA ASP A 32 2.45 -7.23 -3.56
C ASP A 32 3.91 -7.31 -4.07
N ALA A 33 4.69 -6.26 -3.82
CA ALA A 33 6.09 -6.22 -4.22
C ALA A 33 7.01 -6.81 -3.15
N TYR A 34 7.09 -6.13 -2.00
CA TYR A 34 8.00 -6.48 -0.92
C TYR A 34 7.43 -7.64 -0.10
N GLY A 35 8.25 -8.62 0.26
CA GLY A 35 7.78 -9.82 0.96
C GLY A 35 7.13 -10.86 0.04
N VAL A 36 6.72 -10.51 -1.18
CA VAL A 36 6.16 -11.46 -2.17
C VAL A 36 7.10 -11.71 -3.35
N LEU A 37 7.58 -10.65 -4.00
CA LEU A 37 8.43 -10.75 -5.19
C LEU A 37 9.90 -10.42 -4.90
N LEU A 38 10.16 -9.49 -3.99
CA LEU A 38 11.51 -9.09 -3.60
C LEU A 38 11.57 -8.65 -2.13
N ASP A 39 12.78 -8.49 -1.62
CA ASP A 39 13.07 -7.83 -0.36
C ASP A 39 14.16 -6.76 -0.54
N ASP A 40 14.83 -6.36 0.54
CA ASP A 40 15.93 -5.40 0.48
C ASP A 40 17.18 -5.96 -0.21
N THR A 41 17.34 -7.28 -0.24
CA THR A 41 18.50 -7.98 -0.80
C THR A 41 18.32 -8.37 -2.26
N GLY A 42 17.10 -8.59 -2.72
CA GLY A 42 16.81 -8.95 -4.11
C GLY A 42 15.50 -9.71 -4.30
N PRO A 43 15.29 -10.34 -5.48
CA PRO A 43 14.14 -11.18 -5.75
C PRO A 43 14.04 -12.36 -4.78
N LEU A 44 12.82 -12.66 -4.34
CA LEU A 44 12.54 -13.84 -3.55
C LEU A 44 12.55 -15.10 -4.43
N PRO A 45 12.91 -16.27 -3.87
CA PRO A 45 12.92 -17.52 -4.63
C PRO A 45 11.58 -17.81 -5.32
N GLY A 46 11.64 -18.09 -6.63
CA GLY A 46 10.46 -18.39 -7.45
C GLY A 46 9.69 -17.17 -7.95
N ALA A 47 10.01 -15.95 -7.54
CA ALA A 47 9.30 -14.75 -7.98
C ALA A 47 9.40 -14.53 -9.51
N ALA A 48 10.61 -14.50 -10.06
CA ALA A 48 10.83 -14.32 -11.49
C ALA A 48 10.20 -15.46 -12.33
N ASP A 49 10.39 -16.71 -11.88
CA ASP A 49 9.79 -17.88 -12.53
C ASP A 49 8.26 -17.84 -12.51
N PHE A 50 7.66 -17.37 -11.42
CA PHE A 50 6.21 -17.23 -11.31
C PHE A 50 5.68 -16.18 -12.30
N LEU A 51 6.30 -15.00 -12.38
CA LEU A 51 5.93 -13.97 -13.37
C LEU A 51 6.05 -14.51 -14.80
N ALA A 52 7.15 -15.17 -15.13
CA ALA A 52 7.36 -15.76 -16.46
C ALA A 52 6.29 -16.81 -16.81
N ARG A 53 5.80 -17.56 -15.82
CA ARG A 53 4.70 -18.52 -16.02
C ARG A 53 3.35 -17.85 -16.20
N LEU A 54 3.10 -16.72 -15.55
CA LEU A 54 1.92 -15.91 -15.81
C LEU A 54 1.92 -15.41 -17.26
N ASP A 55 3.05 -14.89 -17.72
CA ASP A 55 3.22 -14.43 -19.11
C ASP A 55 3.02 -15.59 -20.10
N ALA A 56 3.66 -16.74 -19.87
CA ALA A 56 3.53 -17.92 -20.71
C ALA A 56 2.08 -18.46 -20.77
N ALA A 57 1.32 -18.31 -19.68
CA ALA A 57 -0.08 -18.70 -19.60
C ALA A 57 -1.06 -17.61 -20.08
N GLY A 58 -0.55 -16.46 -20.56
CA GLY A 58 -1.37 -15.33 -20.99
C GLY A 58 -2.20 -14.71 -19.86
N LYS A 59 -1.73 -14.80 -18.62
CA LYS A 59 -2.42 -14.27 -17.44
C LYS A 59 -1.91 -12.87 -17.13
N PRO A 60 -2.71 -11.80 -17.33
CA PRO A 60 -2.28 -10.45 -16.99
C PRO A 60 -2.03 -10.33 -15.48
N TRP A 61 -1.01 -9.54 -15.13
CA TRP A 61 -0.62 -9.33 -13.75
C TRP A 61 -0.16 -7.89 -13.51
N LEU A 62 -0.42 -7.41 -12.30
CA LEU A 62 0.00 -6.12 -11.79
C LEU A 62 0.60 -6.27 -10.41
N ILE A 63 1.67 -5.55 -10.15
CA ILE A 63 2.18 -5.29 -8.82
C ILE A 63 1.38 -4.13 -8.22
N VAL A 64 0.82 -4.35 -7.03
CA VAL A 64 0.02 -3.37 -6.28
C VAL A 64 0.73 -3.04 -4.97
N THR A 65 1.28 -1.83 -4.88
CA THR A 65 2.15 -1.43 -3.76
C THR A 65 1.75 -0.08 -3.15
N ASN A 66 1.93 0.06 -1.83
CA ASN A 66 1.73 1.31 -1.10
C ASN A 66 2.85 2.35 -1.29
N ALA A 67 3.80 2.10 -2.19
CA ALA A 67 4.87 3.04 -2.48
C ALA A 67 4.32 4.35 -3.10
N ALA A 68 4.75 5.50 -2.57
CA ALA A 68 4.45 6.80 -3.18
C ALA A 68 5.63 7.79 -3.10
N SER A 69 6.82 7.33 -2.69
CA SER A 69 8.06 8.12 -2.72
C SER A 69 8.64 8.30 -4.11
N ARG A 70 8.41 7.36 -5.04
CA ARG A 70 9.03 7.34 -6.38
C ARG A 70 8.01 6.96 -7.43
N LEU A 71 8.17 7.51 -8.63
CA LEU A 71 7.31 7.21 -9.78
C LEU A 71 7.49 5.76 -10.26
N PRO A 72 6.50 5.17 -10.96
CA PRO A 72 6.58 3.79 -11.44
C PRO A 72 7.84 3.49 -12.26
N GLN A 73 8.28 4.44 -13.09
CA GLN A 73 9.51 4.29 -13.90
C GLN A 73 10.77 4.14 -13.03
N GLN A 74 10.84 4.88 -11.93
CA GLN A 74 11.97 4.83 -11.01
C GLN A 74 11.92 3.54 -10.18
N LEU A 75 10.72 3.13 -9.75
CA LEU A 75 10.54 1.89 -9.00
C LEU A 75 10.87 0.65 -9.85
N ALA A 76 10.49 0.64 -11.13
CA ALA A 76 10.85 -0.43 -12.07
C ALA A 76 12.38 -0.51 -12.29
N ALA A 77 13.05 0.65 -12.39
CA ALA A 77 14.51 0.70 -12.48
C ALA A 77 15.18 0.16 -11.20
N ASP A 78 14.64 0.48 -10.02
CA ASP A 78 15.13 -0.05 -8.75
C ASP A 78 14.95 -1.57 -8.65
N PHE A 79 13.79 -2.09 -9.07
CA PHE A 79 13.55 -3.54 -9.10
C PHE A 79 14.51 -4.23 -10.07
N THR A 80 14.75 -3.64 -11.23
CA THR A 80 15.73 -4.13 -12.21
C THR A 80 17.13 -4.16 -11.62
N ALA A 81 17.55 -3.10 -10.93
CA ALA A 81 18.86 -3.03 -10.26
C ALA A 81 19.00 -4.07 -9.14
N LYS A 82 17.89 -4.45 -8.49
CA LYS A 82 17.84 -5.54 -7.51
C LYS A 82 17.82 -6.93 -8.13
N GLY A 83 17.63 -7.06 -9.45
CA GLY A 83 17.60 -8.34 -10.16
C GLY A 83 16.22 -8.83 -10.59
N LEU A 84 15.17 -8.02 -10.41
CA LEU A 84 13.83 -8.29 -10.93
C LEU A 84 13.49 -7.29 -12.05
N ALA A 85 13.79 -7.66 -13.29
CA ALA A 85 13.49 -6.82 -14.45
C ALA A 85 11.99 -6.87 -14.79
N LEU A 86 11.33 -5.70 -14.81
CA LEU A 86 9.94 -5.55 -15.26
C LEU A 86 9.66 -4.14 -15.77
N ASP A 87 8.63 -4.02 -16.61
CA ASP A 87 8.18 -2.73 -17.13
C ASP A 87 7.29 -1.98 -16.13
N ALA A 88 7.38 -0.66 -16.15
CA ALA A 88 6.57 0.21 -15.29
C ALA A 88 5.05 0.06 -15.51
N GLN A 89 4.62 -0.50 -16.64
CA GLN A 89 3.21 -0.80 -16.93
C GLN A 89 2.61 -1.86 -15.99
N HIS A 90 3.46 -2.70 -15.41
CA HIS A 90 3.05 -3.69 -14.43
C HIS A 90 2.94 -3.11 -13.01
N LEU A 91 3.28 -1.85 -12.79
CA LEU A 91 3.24 -1.22 -11.47
C LEU A 91 1.98 -0.37 -11.31
N LEU A 92 1.23 -0.66 -10.24
CA LEU A 92 0.22 0.22 -9.68
C LEU A 92 0.66 0.63 -8.27
N THR A 93 1.14 1.87 -8.16
CA THR A 93 1.56 2.45 -6.89
C THR A 93 0.44 3.30 -6.30
N SER A 94 0.36 3.41 -4.97
CA SER A 94 -0.68 4.22 -4.33
C SER A 94 -0.61 5.71 -4.71
N GLY A 95 0.59 6.23 -5.01
CA GLY A 95 0.76 7.59 -5.52
C GLY A 95 0.06 7.84 -6.87
N MET A 96 -0.13 6.81 -7.70
CA MET A 96 -0.87 6.93 -8.97
C MET A 96 -2.35 7.26 -8.76
N LEU A 97 -2.89 6.99 -7.57
CA LEU A 97 -4.31 7.21 -7.24
C LEU A 97 -4.65 8.69 -7.02
N LEU A 98 -3.65 9.56 -6.90
CA LEU A 98 -3.88 11.00 -6.90
C LEU A 98 -4.55 11.45 -8.20
N GLN A 99 -4.14 10.91 -9.36
CA GLN A 99 -4.70 11.32 -10.65
C GLN A 99 -6.21 11.02 -10.79
N PRO A 100 -6.70 9.79 -10.58
CA PRO A 100 -8.14 9.53 -10.62
C PRO A 100 -8.90 10.24 -9.49
N TYR A 101 -8.27 10.49 -8.34
CA TYR A 101 -8.86 11.31 -7.29
C TYR A 101 -9.10 12.75 -7.76
N PHE A 102 -8.06 13.40 -8.28
CA PHE A 102 -8.14 14.78 -8.77
C PHE A 102 -9.19 14.93 -9.88
N ALA A 103 -9.22 13.98 -10.82
CA ALA A 103 -10.21 13.97 -11.89
C ALA A 103 -11.65 13.88 -11.36
N ARG A 104 -11.90 13.03 -10.36
CA ARG A 104 -13.22 12.84 -9.75
C ARG A 104 -13.70 14.04 -8.96
N HIS A 105 -12.77 14.74 -8.30
CA HIS A 105 -13.06 15.87 -7.42
C HIS A 105 -12.89 17.25 -8.08
N GLY A 106 -12.54 17.29 -9.38
CA GLY A 106 -12.40 18.55 -10.12
C GLY A 106 -11.18 19.40 -9.68
N LEU A 107 -10.11 18.76 -9.21
CA LEU A 107 -8.95 19.42 -8.60
C LEU A 107 -7.86 19.83 -9.61
N GLN A 108 -8.23 20.00 -10.88
CA GLN A 108 -7.25 20.41 -11.90
C GLN A 108 -6.72 21.81 -11.59
N GLY A 109 -5.40 21.90 -11.42
CA GLY A 109 -4.71 23.14 -11.03
C GLY A 109 -4.80 23.46 -9.54
N ALA A 110 -5.32 22.59 -8.69
CA ALA A 110 -5.41 22.86 -7.25
C ALA A 110 -4.03 23.06 -6.61
N SER A 111 -3.91 23.99 -5.67
CA SER A 111 -2.68 24.18 -4.89
C SER A 111 -2.49 23.04 -3.89
N CYS A 112 -1.28 22.48 -3.86
CA CYS A 112 -0.97 21.23 -3.16
C CYS A 112 0.23 21.38 -2.23
N LEU A 113 0.03 21.09 -0.95
CA LEU A 113 1.10 20.81 0.00
C LEU A 113 1.45 19.32 -0.05
N LEU A 114 2.72 19.01 -0.31
CA LEU A 114 3.22 17.63 -0.32
C LEU A 114 4.12 17.38 0.89
N LEU A 115 3.76 16.36 1.68
CA LEU A 115 4.61 15.74 2.69
C LEU A 115 5.21 14.46 2.08
N GLY A 116 6.50 14.54 1.72
CA GLY A 116 7.26 13.43 1.16
C GLY A 116 8.50 13.90 0.40
N PRO A 117 9.28 12.98 -0.19
CA PRO A 117 10.53 13.31 -0.82
C PRO A 117 10.31 14.06 -2.15
N PRO A 118 11.31 14.80 -2.66
CA PRO A 118 11.21 15.48 -3.96
C PRO A 118 10.80 14.56 -5.12
N SER A 119 11.17 13.28 -5.08
CA SER A 119 10.78 12.29 -6.09
C SER A 119 9.26 12.00 -6.13
N ALA A 120 8.51 12.34 -5.09
CA ALA A 120 7.06 12.18 -5.05
C ALA A 120 6.31 13.35 -5.73
N GLN A 121 6.97 14.47 -5.99
CA GLN A 121 6.38 15.66 -6.64
C GLN A 121 5.76 15.36 -8.01
N GLY A 122 6.32 14.38 -8.72
CA GLY A 122 5.80 13.94 -10.01
C GLY A 122 4.39 13.38 -9.94
N TYR A 123 3.97 12.78 -8.80
CA TYR A 123 2.60 12.29 -8.64
C TYR A 123 1.59 13.43 -8.59
N VAL A 124 1.88 14.48 -7.80
CA VAL A 124 1.04 15.68 -7.71
C VAL A 124 0.93 16.37 -9.06
N THR A 125 2.06 16.54 -9.76
CA THR A 125 2.10 17.19 -11.07
C THR A 125 1.31 16.39 -12.12
N ARG A 126 1.46 15.06 -12.16
CA ARG A 126 0.71 14.17 -13.07
C ARG A 126 -0.79 14.14 -12.76
N ALA A 127 -1.17 14.32 -11.50
CA ALA A 127 -2.57 14.46 -11.11
C ALA A 127 -3.19 15.82 -11.52
N GLY A 128 -2.36 16.77 -11.97
CA GLY A 128 -2.79 18.11 -12.36
C GLY A 128 -2.71 19.15 -11.23
N GLY A 129 -2.13 18.80 -10.09
CA GLY A 129 -1.92 19.72 -8.97
C GLY A 129 -0.72 20.65 -9.17
N ARG A 130 -0.74 21.81 -8.50
CA ARG A 130 0.40 22.74 -8.41
C ARG A 130 1.02 22.66 -7.02
N LEU A 131 2.27 22.25 -6.93
CA LEU A 131 3.00 22.26 -5.66
C LEU A 131 3.21 23.68 -5.18
N ILE A 132 2.95 23.91 -3.90
CA ILE A 132 3.22 25.20 -3.26
C ILE A 132 4.50 25.16 -2.42
N GLU A 133 5.19 26.30 -2.41
CA GLU A 133 6.32 26.54 -1.50
C GLU A 133 5.83 26.98 -0.12
N ASP A 134 6.75 27.15 0.83
CA ASP A 134 6.44 27.47 2.23
C ASP A 134 5.52 28.70 2.37
N ASP A 135 4.74 28.75 3.46
CA ASP A 135 3.73 29.75 3.87
C ASP A 135 2.47 29.94 2.99
N GLN A 136 2.48 29.47 1.75
CA GLN A 136 1.34 29.58 0.84
C GLN A 136 0.14 28.71 1.27
N ASP A 137 -1.05 29.13 0.84
CA ASP A 137 -2.29 28.39 1.03
C ASP A 137 -2.43 27.24 0.01
N ALA A 138 -3.07 26.15 0.42
CA ALA A 138 -3.24 24.94 -0.37
C ALA A 138 -4.63 24.33 -0.18
N GLU A 139 -5.24 23.95 -1.31
CA GLU A 139 -6.52 23.26 -1.37
C GLU A 139 -6.39 21.75 -1.06
N VAL A 140 -5.20 21.19 -1.26
CA VAL A 140 -4.91 19.76 -1.08
C VAL A 140 -3.65 19.57 -0.23
N VAL A 141 -3.72 18.68 0.77
CA VAL A 141 -2.55 18.16 1.50
C VAL A 141 -2.38 16.70 1.14
N VAL A 142 -1.21 16.33 0.65
CA VAL A 142 -0.85 14.96 0.29
C VAL A 142 0.26 14.47 1.20
N ILE A 143 0.03 13.37 1.92
CA ILE A 143 1.08 12.61 2.60
C ILE A 143 1.44 11.42 1.71
N ALA A 144 2.56 11.56 1.00
CA ALA A 144 3.04 10.53 0.10
C ALA A 144 3.92 9.51 0.82
N ASP A 145 4.90 9.97 1.57
CA ASP A 145 5.92 9.13 2.19
C ASP A 145 6.57 9.92 3.34
N GLN A 146 7.05 9.24 4.37
CA GLN A 146 7.71 9.87 5.52
C GLN A 146 9.12 10.37 5.22
N ASN A 147 9.78 9.81 4.20
CA ASN A 147 11.14 10.18 3.85
C ASN A 147 11.19 11.61 3.31
N GLY A 148 12.21 12.36 3.72
CA GLY A 148 12.38 13.76 3.30
C GLY A 148 11.49 14.76 4.02
N VAL A 149 10.60 14.31 4.92
CA VAL A 149 9.79 15.20 5.75
C VAL A 149 10.59 15.65 6.97
N ARG A 150 10.69 16.96 7.18
CA ARG A 150 11.40 17.59 8.30
C ARG A 150 10.50 17.67 9.52
N TRP A 151 11.02 17.22 10.65
CA TRP A 151 10.34 17.30 11.93
C TRP A 151 10.96 18.38 12.82
N PRO A 152 10.13 19.27 13.43
CA PRO A 152 8.68 19.36 13.34
C PRO A 152 8.15 20.28 12.22
N GLU A 153 9.01 20.88 11.40
CA GLU A 153 8.69 22.02 10.53
C GLU A 153 7.58 21.72 9.52
N ASP A 154 7.71 20.62 8.77
CA ASP A 154 6.76 20.30 7.70
C ASP A 154 5.41 19.81 8.28
N PHE A 155 5.44 19.17 9.45
CA PHE A 155 4.23 18.84 10.22
C PHE A 155 3.51 20.09 10.70
N ASN A 156 4.24 21.04 11.30
CA ASN A 156 3.68 22.31 11.73
C ASN A 156 3.10 23.10 10.55
N ARG A 157 3.74 23.04 9.38
CA ARG A 157 3.21 23.64 8.15
C ARG A 157 1.87 23.03 7.76
N ALA A 158 1.78 21.70 7.69
CA ALA A 158 0.53 21.01 7.38
C ALA A 158 -0.57 21.29 8.42
N LEU A 159 -0.24 21.17 9.72
CA LEU A 159 -1.16 21.45 10.82
C LEU A 159 -1.72 22.87 10.74
N ASN A 160 -0.85 23.88 10.62
CA ASN A 160 -1.26 25.27 10.56
C ASN A 160 -2.12 25.57 9.32
N LEU A 161 -1.78 24.99 8.16
CA LEU A 161 -2.59 25.12 6.96
C LEU A 161 -4.00 24.57 7.17
N ILE A 162 -4.11 23.34 7.68
CA ILE A 162 -5.39 22.66 7.91
C ILE A 162 -6.24 23.46 8.90
N MET A 163 -5.66 23.88 10.03
CA MET A 163 -6.35 24.68 11.03
C MET A 163 -6.83 26.03 10.49
N ARG A 164 -6.03 26.73 9.67
CA ARG A 164 -6.43 28.00 9.06
C ARG A 164 -7.63 27.84 8.13
N ARG A 165 -7.60 26.86 7.22
CA ARG A 165 -8.72 26.60 6.29
C ARG A 165 -9.98 26.18 7.04
N GLN A 166 -9.84 25.33 8.05
CA GLN A 166 -10.95 24.92 8.90
C GLN A 166 -11.58 26.09 9.65
N ALA A 167 -10.76 26.96 10.28
CA ALA A 167 -11.25 28.15 10.97
C ALA A 167 -11.93 29.15 10.00
N GLY A 168 -11.47 29.22 8.75
CA GLY A 168 -12.08 30.02 7.68
C GLY A 168 -13.34 29.43 7.06
N GLY A 169 -13.70 28.18 7.40
CA GLY A 169 -14.80 27.46 6.75
C GLY A 169 -14.50 27.06 5.30
N GLU A 170 -13.23 27.04 4.90
CA GLU A 170 -12.79 26.68 3.57
C GLU A 170 -12.58 25.17 3.43
N SER A 171 -12.93 24.60 2.28
CA SER A 171 -12.69 23.19 2.01
C SER A 171 -11.20 22.87 1.87
N ILE A 172 -10.79 21.71 2.35
CA ILE A 172 -9.45 21.16 2.16
C ILE A 172 -9.54 19.66 1.89
N HIS A 173 -8.81 19.17 0.89
CA HIS A 173 -8.67 17.74 0.62
C HIS A 173 -7.43 17.20 1.30
N LEU A 174 -7.56 16.09 2.03
CA LEU A 174 -6.48 15.47 2.77
C LEU A 174 -6.27 14.06 2.26
N LEU A 175 -5.12 13.79 1.64
CA LEU A 175 -4.86 12.54 0.94
C LEU A 175 -3.66 11.82 1.56
N LEU A 176 -3.82 10.52 1.82
CA LEU A 176 -2.80 9.66 2.37
C LEU A 176 -2.53 8.51 1.39
N CYS A 177 -1.34 8.51 0.79
CA CYS A 177 -0.98 7.51 -0.20
C CYS A 177 -0.65 6.16 0.44
N ASN A 178 0.10 6.13 1.55
CA ASN A 178 0.46 4.90 2.25
C ASN A 178 -0.22 4.84 3.63
N PRO A 179 -1.31 4.04 3.80
CA PRO A 179 -2.03 3.92 5.06
C PRO A 179 -1.35 3.08 6.14
N ASP A 180 -0.27 2.38 5.83
CA ASP A 180 0.44 1.55 6.80
C ASP A 180 0.94 2.45 7.94
N LEU A 181 1.02 1.93 9.17
CA LEU A 181 1.55 2.68 10.32
C LEU A 181 3.04 2.43 10.58
N ILE A 182 3.47 1.21 10.29
CA ILE A 182 4.85 0.77 10.44
C ILE A 182 5.20 -0.18 9.29
N PHE A 183 6.49 -0.37 9.07
CA PHE A 183 7.01 -1.42 8.20
C PHE A 183 8.29 -2.02 8.81
N PRO A 184 8.57 -3.31 8.55
CA PRO A 184 9.84 -3.91 8.96
C PRO A 184 10.98 -3.32 8.13
N CYS A 185 12.04 -2.85 8.79
CA CYS A 185 13.22 -2.27 8.11
C CYS A 185 14.52 -3.04 8.35
N ALA A 186 14.54 -3.92 9.35
CA ALA A 186 15.61 -4.89 9.60
C ALA A 186 15.07 -6.01 10.51
N PRO A 187 15.80 -7.13 10.69
CA PRO A 187 15.38 -8.18 11.63
C PRO A 187 15.12 -7.63 13.04
N GLY A 188 13.87 -7.74 13.50
CA GLY A 188 13.44 -7.24 14.81
C GLY A 188 13.31 -5.71 14.93
N ALA A 189 13.41 -4.97 13.82
CA ALA A 189 13.31 -3.51 13.80
C ALA A 189 12.18 -3.03 12.87
N PHE A 190 11.49 -1.98 13.32
CA PHE A 190 10.38 -1.36 12.62
C PHE A 190 10.62 0.14 12.46
N SER A 191 10.08 0.70 11.38
CA SER A 191 10.09 2.14 11.13
C SER A 191 8.67 2.64 10.89
N LEU A 192 8.43 3.90 11.22
CA LEU A 192 7.17 4.58 10.96
C LEU A 192 7.00 4.83 9.46
N THR A 193 5.76 4.86 9.00
CA THR A 193 5.35 5.18 7.63
C THR A 193 4.47 6.44 7.61
N ALA A 194 4.12 6.90 6.40
CA ALA A 194 3.19 8.02 6.18
C ALA A 194 1.88 7.91 6.98
N GLY A 195 1.33 6.70 7.17
CA GLY A 195 0.10 6.52 7.94
C GLY A 195 0.22 6.94 9.40
N ALA A 196 1.38 6.74 10.03
CA ALA A 196 1.63 7.24 11.38
C ALA A 196 1.63 8.77 11.45
N MET A 197 2.13 9.43 10.40
CA MET A 197 2.09 10.90 10.28
C MET A 197 0.65 11.40 10.20
N ALA A 198 -0.19 10.75 9.38
CA ALA A 198 -1.60 11.10 9.26
C ALA A 198 -2.32 10.92 10.59
N VAL A 199 -2.12 9.79 11.29
CA VAL A 199 -2.73 9.55 12.62
C VAL A 199 -2.35 10.64 13.62
N MET A 200 -1.10 11.08 13.61
CA MET A 200 -0.65 12.18 14.48
C MET A 200 -1.40 13.48 14.18
N LEU A 201 -1.48 13.88 12.90
CA LEU A 201 -2.21 15.07 12.49
C LEU A 201 -3.72 14.96 12.79
N GLU A 202 -4.36 13.85 12.43
CA GLU A 202 -5.78 13.56 12.72
C GLU A 202 -6.06 13.67 14.21
N THR A 203 -5.21 13.08 15.06
CA THR A 203 -5.38 13.10 16.52
C THR A 203 -5.32 14.52 17.07
N VAL A 204 -4.33 15.30 16.65
CA VAL A 204 -4.17 16.69 17.11
C VAL A 204 -5.32 17.56 16.61
N LEU A 205 -5.66 17.50 15.32
CA LEU A 205 -6.74 18.28 14.73
C LEU A 205 -8.09 17.99 15.38
N ASN A 206 -8.42 16.71 15.60
CA ASN A 206 -9.69 16.30 16.18
C ASN A 206 -9.79 16.62 17.68
N ALA A 207 -8.66 16.69 18.40
CA ALA A 207 -8.64 17.18 19.77
C ALA A 207 -8.93 18.69 19.86
N HIS A 208 -8.53 19.47 18.85
CA HIS A 208 -8.77 20.91 18.78
C HIS A 208 -10.15 21.29 18.25
N HIS A 209 -10.74 20.46 17.37
CA HIS A 209 -12.04 20.72 16.74
C HIS A 209 -12.95 19.47 16.76
N PRO A 210 -13.44 19.04 17.93
CA PRO A 210 -14.20 17.78 18.06
C PRO A 210 -15.53 17.78 17.27
N ASP A 211 -16.12 18.95 17.03
CA ASP A 211 -17.38 19.10 16.30
C ASP A 211 -17.22 19.01 14.77
N GLN A 212 -15.98 19.00 14.27
CA GLN A 212 -15.63 18.94 12.85
C GLN A 212 -14.48 17.95 12.65
N PRO A 213 -14.77 16.63 12.77
CA PRO A 213 -13.75 15.61 12.66
C PRO A 213 -13.13 15.61 11.27
N ILE A 214 -11.81 15.61 11.25
CA ILE A 214 -10.97 15.53 10.07
C ILE A 214 -10.36 14.12 9.99
N ALA A 215 -10.35 13.58 8.78
CA ALA A 215 -9.65 12.36 8.44
C ALA A 215 -8.99 12.49 7.06
N PHE A 216 -7.82 11.90 6.90
CA PHE A 216 -7.18 11.74 5.59
C PHE A 216 -7.89 10.62 4.82
N GLU A 217 -8.17 10.90 3.55
CA GLU A 217 -8.63 9.90 2.61
C GLU A 217 -7.46 8.99 2.23
N ARG A 218 -7.60 7.71 2.60
CA ARG A 218 -6.58 6.68 2.44
C ARG A 218 -6.71 6.02 1.08
N LEU A 219 -5.68 6.13 0.26
CA LEU A 219 -5.72 5.69 -1.14
C LEU A 219 -5.14 4.27 -1.32
N GLY A 220 -4.05 3.94 -0.64
CA GLY A 220 -3.37 2.65 -0.72
C GLY A 220 -4.11 1.48 -0.02
N LYS A 221 -3.52 0.29 -0.07
CA LYS A 221 -4.00 -0.92 0.63
C LYS A 221 -4.08 -0.66 2.14
N PRO A 222 -5.07 -1.23 2.87
CA PRO A 222 -6.16 -2.11 2.40
C PRO A 222 -7.33 -1.36 1.74
N CYS A 223 -7.24 -0.05 1.53
CA CYS A 223 -8.40 0.75 1.15
C CYS A 223 -8.86 0.47 -0.28
N ARG A 224 -10.16 0.59 -0.49
CA ARG A 224 -10.85 0.25 -1.74
C ARG A 224 -10.30 0.94 -3.01
N PRO A 225 -9.85 2.22 -3.00
CA PRO A 225 -9.43 2.90 -4.21
C PRO A 225 -8.33 2.20 -5.02
N ILE A 226 -7.32 1.63 -4.37
CA ILE A 226 -6.23 0.95 -5.09
C ILE A 226 -6.72 -0.33 -5.78
N PHE A 227 -7.62 -1.09 -5.15
CA PHE A 227 -8.15 -2.34 -5.72
C PHE A 227 -9.11 -2.07 -6.87
N ASP A 228 -9.95 -1.02 -6.78
CA ASP A 228 -10.81 -0.62 -7.88
C ASP A 228 -9.99 -0.22 -9.12
N GLN A 229 -8.92 0.56 -8.91
CA GLN A 229 -7.98 0.93 -9.98
C GLN A 229 -7.27 -0.31 -10.56
N ALA A 230 -6.84 -1.24 -9.69
CA ALA A 230 -6.17 -2.47 -10.11
C ALA A 230 -7.08 -3.35 -10.97
N ARG A 231 -8.35 -3.50 -10.59
CA ARG A 231 -9.35 -4.25 -11.35
C ARG A 231 -9.62 -3.61 -12.70
N GLN A 232 -9.75 -2.28 -12.74
CA GLN A 232 -9.95 -1.54 -13.98
C GLN A 232 -8.77 -1.73 -14.93
N GLN A 233 -7.53 -1.66 -14.42
CA GLN A 233 -6.33 -1.78 -15.23
C GLN A 233 -6.08 -3.22 -15.73
N LEU A 234 -6.35 -4.23 -14.91
CA LEU A 234 -6.26 -5.63 -15.34
C LEU A 234 -7.32 -6.01 -16.38
N GLY A 235 -8.57 -5.52 -16.21
CA GLY A 235 -9.68 -5.80 -17.12
C GLY A 235 -10.14 -7.26 -17.13
N VAL A 236 -9.94 -8.01 -16.04
CA VAL A 236 -10.29 -9.44 -15.92
C VAL A 236 -11.47 -9.68 -14.97
N GLN A 237 -12.06 -10.89 -15.03
CA GLN A 237 -13.27 -11.21 -14.26
C GLN A 237 -12.99 -11.79 -12.88
N ARG A 238 -11.94 -12.62 -12.75
CA ARG A 238 -11.59 -13.34 -11.52
C ARG A 238 -10.12 -13.10 -11.15
N PRO A 239 -9.73 -11.85 -10.81
CA PRO A 239 -8.39 -11.58 -10.32
C PRO A 239 -8.23 -12.09 -8.88
N VAL A 240 -6.99 -12.42 -8.51
CA VAL A 240 -6.60 -12.80 -7.15
C VAL A 240 -5.52 -11.86 -6.61
N MET A 241 -5.62 -11.50 -5.32
CA MET A 241 -4.57 -10.77 -4.62
C MET A 241 -3.61 -11.75 -3.95
N ILE A 242 -2.30 -11.61 -4.19
CA ILE A 242 -1.25 -12.38 -3.52
C ILE A 242 -0.40 -11.40 -2.71
N GLY A 243 -0.35 -11.59 -1.39
CA GLY A 243 0.31 -10.70 -0.44
C GLY A 243 0.92 -11.45 0.72
N ASP A 244 1.78 -10.78 1.48
CA ASP A 244 2.38 -11.32 2.71
C ASP A 244 1.71 -10.75 3.98
N GLN A 245 0.97 -9.63 3.86
CA GLN A 245 0.39 -8.93 5.00
C GLN A 245 -1.12 -9.12 5.13
N LEU A 246 -1.55 -9.65 6.28
CA LEU A 246 -2.96 -9.85 6.59
C LEU A 246 -3.77 -8.54 6.64
N GLY A 247 -3.22 -7.51 7.28
CA GLY A 247 -3.93 -6.25 7.53
C GLY A 247 -4.12 -5.37 6.29
N THR A 248 -3.35 -5.60 5.23
CA THR A 248 -3.29 -4.74 4.04
C THR A 248 -3.71 -5.51 2.79
N ASP A 249 -2.93 -6.50 2.37
CA ASP A 249 -3.16 -7.27 1.15
C ASP A 249 -4.39 -8.16 1.28
N ILE A 250 -4.43 -8.97 2.34
CA ILE A 250 -5.48 -9.97 2.52
C ILE A 250 -6.80 -9.29 2.87
N ARG A 251 -6.80 -8.40 3.87
CA ARG A 251 -7.96 -7.59 4.22
C ARG A 251 -8.47 -6.83 3.00
N GLY A 252 -7.59 -6.09 2.32
CA GLY A 252 -7.98 -5.23 1.20
C GLY A 252 -8.51 -6.02 0.00
N GLY A 253 -7.88 -7.15 -0.33
CA GLY A 253 -8.35 -8.04 -1.38
C GLY A 253 -9.76 -8.56 -1.10
N LEU A 254 -9.99 -9.08 0.11
CA LEU A 254 -11.30 -9.61 0.52
C LEU A 254 -12.38 -8.53 0.57
N ASP A 255 -12.08 -7.35 1.14
CA ASP A 255 -13.01 -6.22 1.22
C ASP A 255 -13.33 -5.64 -0.17
N ALA A 256 -12.42 -5.82 -1.15
CA ALA A 256 -12.64 -5.51 -2.56
C ALA A 256 -13.36 -6.63 -3.34
N GLY A 257 -13.76 -7.72 -2.66
CA GLY A 257 -14.45 -8.86 -3.24
C GLY A 257 -13.56 -9.74 -4.12
N LEU A 258 -12.25 -9.77 -3.85
CA LEU A 258 -11.28 -10.64 -4.49
C LEU A 258 -11.00 -11.87 -3.61
N ASP A 259 -10.60 -12.97 -4.23
CA ASP A 259 -9.87 -13.98 -3.48
C ASP A 259 -8.49 -13.44 -3.09
N ALA A 260 -8.02 -13.80 -1.90
CA ALA A 260 -6.75 -13.37 -1.37
C ALA A 260 -5.89 -14.57 -0.95
N VAL A 261 -4.62 -14.55 -1.33
CA VAL A 261 -3.64 -15.61 -1.09
C VAL A 261 -2.54 -15.05 -0.21
N LEU A 262 -2.36 -15.66 0.96
CA LEU A 262 -1.23 -15.36 1.83
C LEU A 262 0.00 -16.14 1.37
N VAL A 263 1.09 -15.43 1.09
CA VAL A 263 2.40 -16.00 0.75
C VAL A 263 3.23 -16.23 2.02
N GLY A 264 3.76 -17.45 2.15
CA GLY A 264 4.38 -17.99 3.36
C GLY A 264 5.79 -17.50 3.70
N THR A 265 6.34 -16.52 2.98
CA THR A 265 7.50 -15.77 3.47
C THR A 265 7.16 -15.00 4.76
N GLY A 266 5.89 -14.64 4.97
CA GLY A 266 5.37 -14.17 6.26
C GLY A 266 5.22 -15.25 7.33
N LEU A 267 4.97 -16.51 6.93
CA LEU A 267 4.81 -17.67 7.82
C LEU A 267 6.13 -18.26 8.35
N ALA A 268 7.27 -17.87 7.78
CA ALA A 268 8.59 -18.34 8.21
C ALA A 268 9.39 -17.28 8.99
N GLY A 269 8.93 -16.03 8.99
CA GLY A 269 9.67 -14.88 9.53
C GLY A 269 9.19 -14.36 10.87
N GLY A 270 8.05 -14.85 11.41
CA GLY A 270 7.42 -14.25 12.59
C GLY A 270 7.10 -12.77 12.39
N ALA A 271 6.82 -12.36 11.14
CA ALA A 271 6.50 -10.98 10.81
C ALA A 271 5.21 -10.62 11.55
N PRO A 272 5.22 -9.62 12.44
CA PRO A 272 4.06 -9.32 13.24
C PRO A 272 2.91 -8.92 12.32
N VAL A 273 1.72 -9.38 12.68
CA VAL A 273 0.50 -8.91 12.03
C VAL A 273 0.35 -7.43 12.35
N ILE A 274 0.65 -6.57 11.38
CA ILE A 274 0.52 -5.12 11.54
C ILE A 274 -0.99 -4.80 11.46
N PRO A 275 -1.61 -4.34 12.55
CA PRO A 275 -3.00 -3.92 12.51
C PRO A 275 -3.11 -2.71 11.59
N ALA A 276 -4.14 -2.68 10.74
CA ALA A 276 -4.51 -1.44 10.08
C ALA A 276 -4.88 -0.37 11.12
N ALA A 277 -4.75 0.91 10.76
CA ALA A 277 -5.20 2.02 11.60
C ALA A 277 -6.68 1.79 12.00
N GLY A 278 -6.94 1.58 13.29
CA GLY A 278 -8.27 1.18 13.79
C GLY A 278 -8.28 0.11 14.89
N GLY A 279 -7.13 -0.47 15.26
CA GLY A 279 -7.01 -1.28 16.48
C GLY A 279 -7.72 -2.63 16.41
N THR A 280 -7.56 -3.37 15.31
CA THR A 280 -8.05 -4.76 15.24
C THR A 280 -7.37 -5.60 16.32
N LYS A 281 -8.16 -6.24 17.18
CA LYS A 281 -7.66 -7.26 18.11
C LYS A 281 -7.15 -8.43 17.27
N ALA A 282 -6.21 -9.23 17.80
CA ALA A 282 -5.72 -10.45 17.13
C ALA A 282 -6.83 -11.47 16.77
N ALA A 283 -8.07 -11.28 17.23
CA ALA A 283 -9.25 -12.07 16.86
C ALA A 283 -9.95 -11.60 15.56
N ASP A 284 -9.59 -10.44 15.00
CA ASP A 284 -10.25 -9.82 13.85
C ASP A 284 -9.43 -9.92 12.54
N LEU A 285 -8.39 -10.76 12.54
CA LEU A 285 -7.53 -10.95 11.39
C LEU A 285 -8.30 -11.64 10.26
N PRO A 286 -8.21 -11.14 9.01
CA PRO A 286 -8.88 -11.78 7.89
C PRO A 286 -8.36 -13.20 7.69
N GLN A 287 -9.25 -14.11 7.33
CA GLN A 287 -8.85 -15.43 6.83
C GLN A 287 -8.63 -15.31 5.32
N PRO A 288 -7.42 -15.59 4.80
CA PRO A 288 -7.20 -15.61 3.36
C PRO A 288 -8.04 -16.70 2.71
N THR A 289 -8.32 -16.58 1.41
CA THR A 289 -8.95 -17.66 0.63
C THR A 289 -8.03 -18.87 0.55
N TRP A 290 -6.73 -18.62 0.32
CA TRP A 290 -5.71 -19.67 0.22
C TRP A 290 -4.42 -19.28 0.92
N GLN A 291 -3.60 -20.28 1.19
CA GLN A 291 -2.22 -20.11 1.60
C GLN A 291 -1.30 -20.76 0.57
N VAL A 292 -0.19 -20.10 0.24
CA VAL A 292 0.88 -20.68 -0.57
C VAL A 292 2.19 -20.53 0.18
N ARG A 293 2.98 -21.61 0.30
CA ARG A 293 4.21 -21.59 1.11
C ARG A 293 5.27 -20.66 0.53
N SER A 294 5.42 -20.67 -0.78
CA SER A 294 6.27 -19.77 -1.55
C SER A 294 5.83 -19.79 -3.02
N LEU A 295 6.33 -18.85 -3.81
CA LEU A 295 6.09 -18.83 -5.26
C LEU A 295 6.91 -19.89 -6.02
N VAL A 296 7.78 -20.64 -5.33
CA VAL A 296 8.49 -21.79 -5.92
C VAL A 296 7.48 -22.91 -6.16
N ASP A 297 7.37 -23.32 -7.42
CA ASP A 297 6.53 -24.46 -7.77
C ASP A 297 7.31 -25.76 -7.69
N ASN A 298 7.43 -26.26 -6.47
CA ASN A 298 7.74 -27.65 -6.29
C ASN A 298 6.48 -28.42 -6.66
N GLN A 299 6.35 -28.85 -7.92
CA GLN A 299 5.47 -29.98 -8.21
C GLN A 299 5.82 -31.03 -7.17
N MET A 300 4.88 -31.35 -6.27
CA MET A 300 5.10 -32.38 -5.27
C MET A 300 5.50 -33.63 -6.06
N ARG A 301 6.80 -33.95 -6.05
CA ARG A 301 7.26 -35.26 -6.49
C ARG A 301 6.54 -36.22 -5.56
N VAL A 302 5.59 -36.93 -6.15
CA VAL A 302 4.80 -38.01 -5.57
C VAL A 302 5.69 -38.93 -4.76
#